data_AF-A0AAU6WMN8-F1
#
_entry.id   AF-A0AAU6WMN8-F1
#
_cell.length_a   1.000
_cell.length_b   1.000
_cell.length_c   1.000
_cell.angle_alpha   90.00
_cell.angle_beta   90.00
_cell.angle_gamma   90.00
#
_symmetry.space_group_name_H-M   'P 1'
#
loop_
_entity.id
_entity.type
_entity.pdbx_description
1 polymer ?
#
loop_
_entity_poly.entity_id
_entity_poly.type
_entity_poly.pdbx_seq_one_letter_code
_entity_poly.pdbx_strand_id
1 'polypeptide(L)'
;MFRKFHDVINEKDNKIDQAHKRELIQHFQKTFQNLQIINSDRKDIFKKDSIEALSKLAISSNLKEDFDNLIKYYLENFDKKKFLIIAIDDFDVNIENAYRMLEDIRQFLIQSKVLLLISCKLEQLNEAISIQFEKLGIEHNIEDKANRYIAKLIPFNRRIYLPDVQKLKDIDVELYDEKKLLFSSKKLDFNTSLIKLIFDKNSTLLLENILGTNSILPETIRETQAFIGTFSDKDNLSSIKNYLIDEIYKKILKLKSLKSSRIHLFSGLT
;
A
#
# COMPACT_ATOMS: atom_id res chain seq x y z
N MET A 1 13.94 4.48 -17.09
CA MET A 1 14.78 3.78 -18.08
C MET A 1 15.55 4.75 -18.98
N PHE A 2 14.87 5.57 -19.80
CA PHE A 2 15.54 6.45 -20.76
C PHE A 2 16.55 7.41 -20.13
N ARG A 3 16.21 8.08 -19.02
CA ARG A 3 17.15 8.93 -18.28
C ARG A 3 18.47 8.22 -17.95
N LYS A 4 18.39 7.03 -17.33
CA LYS A 4 19.57 6.22 -17.02
C LYS A 4 20.38 5.85 -18.27
N PHE A 5 19.70 5.52 -19.37
CA PHE A 5 20.38 5.28 -20.65
C PHE A 5 21.10 6.52 -21.16
N HIS A 6 20.40 7.66 -21.18
CA HIS A 6 20.92 8.95 -21.61
C HIS A 6 22.13 9.41 -20.78
N ASP A 7 22.09 9.23 -19.47
CA ASP A 7 23.17 9.61 -18.57
C ASP A 7 24.44 8.81 -18.91
N VAL A 8 24.32 7.49 -19.08
CA VAL A 8 25.47 6.60 -19.40
C VAL A 8 26.02 6.83 -20.81
N ILE A 9 25.18 7.06 -21.84
CA ILE A 9 25.71 7.26 -23.20
C ILE A 9 26.48 8.57 -23.36
N ASN A 10 26.23 9.56 -22.49
CA ASN A 10 26.92 10.85 -22.49
C ASN A 10 28.25 10.81 -21.71
N GLU A 11 28.56 9.72 -21.01
CA GLU A 11 29.86 9.51 -20.38
C GLU A 11 30.92 9.22 -21.46
N LYS A 12 32.08 9.90 -21.38
CA LYS A 12 33.15 9.81 -22.39
C LYS A 12 33.72 8.39 -22.57
N ASP A 13 33.72 7.59 -21.50
CA ASP A 13 34.30 6.24 -21.47
C ASP A 13 33.26 5.11 -21.57
N ASN A 14 32.04 5.41 -22.04
CA ASN A 14 30.98 4.40 -22.04
C ASN A 14 31.27 3.28 -23.07
N LYS A 15 31.27 2.03 -22.58
CA LYS A 15 31.64 0.83 -23.35
C LYS A 15 30.48 0.21 -24.13
N ILE A 16 29.39 0.96 -24.34
CA ILE A 16 28.21 0.44 -25.04
C ILE A 16 28.48 0.51 -26.53
N ASP A 17 28.30 -0.62 -27.21
CA ASP A 17 28.42 -0.70 -28.66
C ASP A 17 27.45 0.26 -29.38
N GLN A 18 27.92 0.86 -30.47
CA GLN A 18 27.16 1.86 -31.22
C GLN A 18 25.90 1.26 -31.88
N ALA A 19 25.92 -0.02 -32.28
CA ALA A 19 24.72 -0.66 -32.80
C ALA A 19 23.67 -0.82 -31.70
N HIS A 20 24.06 -1.29 -30.51
CA HIS A 20 23.16 -1.39 -29.35
C HIS A 20 22.59 -0.04 -28.93
N LYS A 21 23.36 1.05 -29.00
CA LYS A 21 22.86 2.41 -28.75
C LYS A 21 21.75 2.80 -29.72
N ARG A 22 21.99 2.62 -31.02
CA ARG A 22 21.02 2.95 -32.08
C ARG A 22 19.74 2.15 -31.92
N GLU A 23 19.86 0.84 -31.69
CA GLU A 23 18.71 -0.04 -31.51
C GLU A 23 17.86 0.36 -30.29
N LEU A 24 18.50 0.68 -29.16
CA LEU A 24 17.78 1.15 -27.98
C LEU A 24 17.05 2.46 -28.23
N ILE A 25 17.68 3.41 -28.92
CA ILE A 25 17.04 4.68 -29.29
C ILE A 25 15.80 4.42 -30.15
N GLN A 26 15.87 3.51 -31.12
CA GLN A 26 14.72 3.14 -31.95
C GLN A 26 13.59 2.53 -31.13
N HIS A 27 13.89 1.59 -30.22
CA HIS A 27 12.88 1.04 -29.32
C HIS A 27 12.24 2.12 -28.45
N PHE A 28 13.03 3.03 -27.85
CA PHE A 28 12.49 4.14 -27.07
C PHE A 28 11.58 5.05 -27.89
N GLN A 29 12.00 5.41 -29.11
CA GLN A 29 11.21 6.27 -30.00
C GLN A 29 9.89 5.62 -30.39
N LYS A 30 9.91 4.34 -30.78
CA LYS A 30 8.72 3.59 -31.19
C LYS A 30 7.71 3.48 -30.05
N THR A 31 8.16 3.08 -28.86
CA THR A 31 7.30 3.02 -27.67
C THR A 31 6.73 4.40 -27.33
N PHE A 32 7.54 5.46 -27.39
CA PHE A 32 7.10 6.82 -27.05
C PHE A 32 6.06 7.36 -28.03
N GLN A 33 6.23 7.13 -29.34
CA GLN A 33 5.26 7.51 -30.36
C GLN A 33 3.90 6.84 -30.14
N ASN A 34 3.89 5.53 -29.89
CA ASN A 34 2.65 4.81 -29.60
C ASN A 34 1.96 5.35 -28.33
N LEU A 35 2.75 5.67 -27.29
CA LEU A 35 2.24 6.24 -26.05
C LEU A 35 1.64 7.64 -26.26
N GLN A 36 2.26 8.48 -27.10
CA GLN A 36 1.72 9.80 -27.47
C GLN A 36 0.35 9.67 -28.15
N ILE A 37 0.20 8.75 -29.11
CA ILE A 37 -1.05 8.57 -29.83
C ILE A 37 -2.17 8.15 -28.87
N ILE A 38 -1.91 7.17 -28.00
CA ILE A 38 -2.89 6.72 -27.00
C ILE A 38 -3.31 7.87 -26.07
N ASN A 39 -2.39 8.73 -25.67
CA ASN A 39 -2.69 9.85 -24.76
C ASN A 39 -3.41 11.02 -25.42
N SER A 40 -3.14 11.28 -26.70
CA SER A 40 -3.70 12.43 -27.44
C SER A 40 -5.18 12.25 -27.75
N ASP A 41 -5.63 11.01 -27.99
CA ASP A 41 -7.00 10.70 -28.43
C ASP A 41 -7.95 10.26 -27.29
N ARG A 42 -7.54 10.35 -26.01
CA ARG A 42 -8.40 9.93 -24.87
C ARG A 42 -9.61 10.84 -24.62
N LYS A 43 -9.75 11.97 -25.33
CA LYS A 43 -10.87 12.92 -25.15
C LYS A 43 -12.13 12.56 -25.95
N ASP A 44 -12.07 11.68 -26.95
CA ASP A 44 -13.20 11.32 -27.82
C ASP A 44 -13.42 9.80 -27.94
N ILE A 45 -13.58 9.12 -26.79
CA ILE A 45 -13.71 7.64 -26.77
C ILE A 45 -15.13 7.17 -27.09
N PHE A 46 -16.17 7.99 -26.86
CA PHE A 46 -17.57 7.51 -26.91
C PHE A 46 -18.38 7.96 -28.13
N LYS A 47 -17.75 8.47 -29.20
CA LYS A 47 -18.49 9.00 -30.37
C LYS A 47 -18.11 8.45 -31.75
N LYS A 48 -17.32 7.38 -31.88
CA LYS A 48 -16.60 7.14 -33.14
C LYS A 48 -16.76 5.75 -33.78
N ASP A 49 -16.76 5.78 -35.11
CA ASP A 49 -16.94 4.69 -36.07
C ASP A 49 -16.02 3.48 -35.83
N SER A 50 -16.46 2.31 -36.30
CA SER A 50 -15.79 1.00 -36.14
C SER A 50 -14.32 1.00 -36.58
N ILE A 51 -13.93 1.78 -37.60
CA ILE A 51 -12.56 1.86 -38.10
C ILE A 51 -11.62 2.56 -37.11
N GLU A 52 -12.08 3.62 -36.43
CA GLU A 52 -11.23 4.31 -35.45
C GLU A 52 -11.04 3.46 -34.19
N ALA A 53 -12.07 2.71 -33.78
CA ALA A 53 -11.95 1.73 -32.71
C ALA A 53 -10.92 0.63 -33.04
N LEU A 54 -10.92 0.11 -34.28
CA LEU A 54 -9.93 -0.86 -34.76
C LEU A 54 -8.51 -0.29 -34.78
N SER A 55 -8.35 0.95 -35.25
CA SER A 55 -7.05 1.65 -35.23
C SER A 55 -6.51 1.79 -33.80
N LYS A 56 -7.35 2.18 -32.84
CA LYS A 56 -6.97 2.28 -31.42
C LYS A 56 -6.54 0.94 -30.82
N LEU A 57 -7.26 -0.14 -31.13
CA LEU A 57 -6.88 -1.49 -30.70
C LEU A 57 -5.51 -1.91 -31.26
N ALA A 58 -5.27 -1.64 -32.54
CA ALA A 58 -3.98 -1.91 -33.16
C ALA A 58 -2.84 -1.12 -32.49
N ILE A 59 -3.03 0.18 -32.26
CA ILE A 59 -2.03 1.05 -31.62
C ILE A 59 -1.75 0.60 -30.18
N SER A 60 -2.79 0.21 -29.44
CA SER A 60 -2.63 -0.32 -28.08
C SER A 60 -1.85 -1.63 -28.05
N SER A 61 -2.17 -2.56 -28.97
CA SER A 61 -1.44 -3.82 -29.12
C SER A 61 0.03 -3.55 -29.42
N ASN A 62 0.29 -2.62 -30.35
CA ASN A 62 1.63 -2.19 -30.71
C ASN A 62 2.38 -1.57 -29.52
N LEU A 63 1.73 -0.73 -28.70
CA LEU A 63 2.39 -0.16 -27.51
C LEU A 63 2.84 -1.25 -26.54
N LYS A 64 1.97 -2.23 -26.26
CA LYS A 64 2.32 -3.32 -25.34
C LYS A 64 3.54 -4.10 -25.86
N GLU A 65 3.51 -4.49 -27.13
CA GLU A 65 4.59 -5.25 -27.76
C GLU A 65 5.88 -4.44 -27.84
N ASP A 66 5.81 -3.18 -28.27
CA ASP A 66 6.97 -2.31 -28.38
C ASP A 66 7.59 -2.00 -27.02
N PHE A 67 6.77 -1.86 -25.98
CA PHE A 67 7.27 -1.71 -24.62
C PHE A 67 7.95 -2.99 -24.10
N ASP A 68 7.39 -4.17 -24.36
CA ASP A 68 8.00 -5.45 -23.98
C ASP A 68 9.34 -5.66 -24.70
N ASN A 69 9.40 -5.35 -25.99
CA ASN A 69 10.63 -5.39 -26.78
C ASN A 69 11.68 -4.41 -26.25
N LEU A 70 11.28 -3.18 -25.94
CA LEU A 70 12.15 -2.19 -25.31
C LEU A 70 12.71 -2.72 -23.98
N ILE A 71 11.86 -3.29 -23.11
CA ILE A 71 12.29 -3.81 -21.81
C ILE A 71 13.28 -4.96 -21.98
N LYS A 72 12.96 -5.95 -22.82
CA LYS A 72 13.84 -7.10 -23.08
C LYS A 72 15.20 -6.64 -23.58
N TYR A 73 15.21 -5.81 -24.63
CA TYR A 73 16.46 -5.34 -25.22
C TYR A 73 17.27 -4.47 -24.23
N TYR A 74 16.60 -3.61 -23.48
CA TYR A 74 17.23 -2.78 -22.44
C TYR A 74 17.87 -3.61 -21.33
N LEU A 75 17.15 -4.61 -20.82
CA LEU A 75 17.65 -5.47 -19.76
C LEU A 75 18.80 -6.35 -20.25
N GLU A 76 18.72 -6.88 -21.47
CA GLU A 76 19.72 -7.79 -22.04
C GLU A 76 20.98 -7.07 -22.51
N ASN A 77 20.85 -5.89 -23.13
CA ASN A 77 21.97 -5.21 -23.80
C ASN A 77 22.54 -4.03 -23.01
N PHE A 78 21.76 -3.42 -22.10
CA PHE A 78 22.19 -2.23 -21.35
C PHE A 78 22.29 -2.47 -19.84
N ASP A 79 21.20 -2.81 -19.15
CA ASP A 79 21.21 -2.90 -17.66
C ASP A 79 21.78 -4.23 -17.15
N LYS A 80 21.82 -5.26 -18.00
CA LYS A 80 22.26 -6.63 -17.66
C LYS A 80 21.52 -7.23 -16.45
N LYS A 81 20.25 -6.85 -16.27
CA LYS A 81 19.35 -7.34 -15.20
C LYS A 81 18.33 -8.32 -15.77
N LYS A 82 17.71 -9.12 -14.88
CA LYS A 82 16.71 -10.13 -15.29
C LYS A 82 15.30 -9.56 -15.45
N PHE A 83 14.95 -8.56 -14.65
CA PHE A 83 13.60 -7.98 -14.58
C PHE A 83 13.67 -6.46 -14.40
N LEU A 84 12.69 -5.76 -14.96
CA LEU A 84 12.36 -4.38 -14.64
C LEU A 84 11.44 -4.39 -13.42
N ILE A 85 11.81 -3.67 -12.37
CA ILE A 85 10.97 -3.51 -11.18
C ILE A 85 10.27 -2.16 -11.27
N ILE A 86 8.95 -2.15 -11.14
CA ILE A 86 8.13 -0.94 -11.09
C ILE A 86 7.39 -0.95 -9.75
N ALA A 87 7.65 0.05 -8.93
CA ALA A 87 6.91 0.30 -7.70
C ALA A 87 5.78 1.29 -7.99
N ILE A 88 4.56 0.96 -7.57
CA ILE A 88 3.36 1.79 -7.66
C ILE A 88 2.79 1.91 -6.25
N ASP A 89 2.52 3.13 -5.82
CA ASP A 89 2.03 3.44 -4.48
C ASP A 89 0.84 4.40 -4.56
N ASP A 90 -0.04 4.35 -3.56
CA ASP A 90 -1.15 5.26 -3.29
C ASP A 90 -2.10 5.58 -4.47
N PHE A 91 -2.14 4.76 -5.52
CA PHE A 91 -2.99 5.03 -6.68
C PHE A 91 -4.48 4.75 -6.40
N ASP A 92 -4.76 3.97 -5.36
CA ASP A 92 -6.08 3.69 -4.80
C ASP A 92 -6.71 4.90 -4.10
N VAL A 93 -5.91 5.90 -3.71
CA VAL A 93 -6.40 7.15 -3.10
C VAL A 93 -7.26 7.97 -4.07
N ASN A 94 -6.98 7.89 -5.36
CA ASN A 94 -7.75 8.58 -6.40
C ASN A 94 -8.79 7.64 -7.01
N ILE A 95 -9.90 7.42 -6.29
CA ILE A 95 -10.97 6.49 -6.68
C ILE A 95 -11.45 6.73 -8.13
N GLU A 96 -11.59 7.99 -8.55
CA GLU A 96 -12.06 8.34 -9.89
C GLU A 96 -11.12 7.81 -11.00
N ASN A 97 -9.81 7.81 -10.76
CA ASN A 97 -8.81 7.40 -11.74
C ASN A 97 -8.23 6.00 -11.49
N ALA A 98 -8.45 5.42 -10.31
CA ALA A 98 -7.90 4.13 -9.91
C ALA A 98 -8.29 3.01 -10.87
N TYR A 99 -9.56 2.97 -11.31
CA TYR A 99 -10.02 2.01 -12.33
C TYR A 99 -9.23 2.14 -13.63
N ARG A 100 -9.03 3.37 -14.12
CA ARG A 100 -8.28 3.62 -15.36
C ARG A 100 -6.82 3.23 -15.21
N MET A 101 -6.21 3.47 -14.06
CA MET A 101 -4.85 3.03 -13.77
C MET A 101 -4.73 1.51 -13.72
N LEU A 102 -5.72 0.80 -13.14
CA LEU A 102 -5.77 -0.67 -13.17
C LEU A 102 -5.84 -1.21 -14.60
N GLU A 103 -6.63 -0.58 -15.47
CA GLU A 103 -6.70 -0.94 -16.88
C GLU A 103 -5.38 -0.69 -17.61
N ASP A 104 -4.73 0.46 -17.39
CA ASP A 104 -3.41 0.75 -17.97
C ASP A 104 -2.35 -0.27 -17.46
N ILE A 105 -2.37 -0.67 -16.18
CA ILE A 105 -1.53 -1.73 -15.61
C ILE A 105 -1.80 -3.06 -16.32
N ARG A 106 -3.07 -3.47 -16.40
CA ARG A 106 -3.51 -4.73 -17.00
C ARG A 106 -3.07 -4.82 -18.46
N GLN A 107 -3.26 -3.73 -19.20
CA GLN A 107 -3.05 -3.68 -20.63
C GLN A 107 -1.55 -3.65 -20.98
N PHE A 108 -0.78 -2.82 -20.29
CA PHE A 108 0.60 -2.50 -20.70
C PHE A 108 1.68 -3.11 -19.79
N LEU A 109 1.44 -3.28 -18.50
CA LEU A 109 2.51 -3.59 -17.53
C LEU A 109 2.57 -5.07 -17.10
N ILE A 110 1.49 -5.84 -17.28
CA ILE A 110 1.50 -7.29 -17.02
C ILE A 110 2.25 -8.01 -18.15
N GLN A 111 3.57 -8.10 -18.01
CA GLN A 111 4.52 -8.63 -19.00
C GLN A 111 5.60 -9.51 -18.35
N SER A 112 6.27 -10.36 -19.14
CA SER A 112 7.17 -11.42 -18.64
C SER A 112 8.43 -10.92 -17.91
N LYS A 113 8.97 -9.76 -18.29
CA LYS A 113 10.19 -9.17 -17.73
C LYS A 113 9.92 -8.02 -16.77
N VAL A 114 8.67 -7.86 -16.32
CA VAL A 114 8.26 -6.80 -15.40
C VAL A 114 7.80 -7.41 -14.08
N LEU A 115 8.38 -6.91 -12.98
CA LEU A 115 7.93 -7.18 -11.61
C LEU A 115 7.24 -5.92 -11.08
N LEU A 116 5.94 -6.02 -10.84
CA LEU A 116 5.15 -4.95 -10.23
C LEU A 116 5.10 -5.12 -8.72
N LEU A 117 5.54 -4.09 -8.00
CA LEU A 117 5.36 -3.95 -6.56
C LEU A 117 4.30 -2.89 -6.34
N ILE A 118 3.13 -3.31 -5.85
CA ILE A 118 1.97 -2.43 -5.71
C ILE A 118 1.60 -2.34 -4.24
N SER A 119 1.56 -1.12 -3.71
CA SER A 119 0.99 -0.79 -2.41
C SER A 119 -0.39 -0.15 -2.66
N CYS A 120 -1.43 -0.75 -2.07
CA CYS A 120 -2.82 -0.31 -2.22
C CYS A 120 -3.72 -0.93 -1.15
N LYS A 121 -4.87 -0.29 -0.89
CA LYS A 121 -6.00 -0.81 -0.14
C LYS A 121 -6.98 -1.47 -1.11
N LEU A 122 -7.22 -2.77 -0.92
CA LEU A 122 -8.07 -3.55 -1.82
C LEU A 122 -9.53 -3.06 -1.76
N GLU A 123 -9.96 -2.55 -0.62
CA GLU A 123 -11.29 -2.00 -0.40
C GLU A 123 -11.54 -0.78 -1.30
N GLN A 124 -10.56 0.13 -1.37
CA GLN A 124 -10.64 1.33 -2.22
C GLN A 124 -10.59 0.98 -3.70
N LEU A 125 -9.79 -0.03 -4.08
CA LEU A 125 -9.79 -0.53 -5.46
C LEU A 125 -11.13 -1.16 -5.85
N ASN A 126 -11.74 -1.94 -4.95
CA ASN A 126 -13.05 -2.54 -5.17
C ASN A 126 -14.13 -1.48 -5.35
N GLU A 127 -14.10 -0.44 -4.52
CA GLU A 127 -15.01 0.71 -4.63
C GLU A 127 -14.85 1.41 -6.00
N ALA A 128 -13.62 1.71 -6.41
CA ALA A 128 -13.34 2.34 -7.70
C ALA A 128 -13.86 1.53 -8.89
N ILE A 129 -13.69 0.19 -8.86
CA ILE A 129 -14.21 -0.70 -9.92
C ILE A 129 -15.73 -0.76 -9.88
N SER A 130 -16.32 -0.82 -8.69
CA SER A 130 -17.77 -0.91 -8.52
C SER A 130 -18.47 0.33 -9.07
N ILE A 131 -17.97 1.52 -8.72
CA ILE A 131 -18.45 2.80 -9.28
C ILE A 131 -18.37 2.80 -10.81
N GLN A 132 -17.29 2.28 -11.38
CA GLN A 132 -17.16 2.23 -12.82
C GLN A 132 -18.12 1.22 -13.47
N PHE A 133 -18.35 0.07 -12.85
CA PHE A 133 -19.30 -0.93 -13.34
C PHE A 133 -20.74 -0.41 -13.28
N GLU A 134 -21.11 0.34 -12.24
CA GLU A 134 -22.39 1.05 -12.17
C GLU A 134 -22.55 2.05 -13.30
N LYS A 135 -21.52 2.88 -13.57
CA LYS A 135 -21.53 3.83 -14.70
C LYS A 135 -21.69 3.13 -16.06
N LEU A 136 -21.27 1.88 -16.17
CA LEU A 136 -21.41 1.06 -17.39
C LEU A 136 -22.76 0.32 -17.46
N GLY A 137 -23.66 0.51 -16.50
CA GLY A 137 -24.99 -0.11 -16.49
C GLY A 137 -24.97 -1.59 -16.05
N ILE A 138 -23.96 -2.02 -15.29
CA ILE A 138 -23.90 -3.38 -14.76
C ILE A 138 -24.72 -3.42 -13.46
N GLU A 139 -25.97 -3.89 -13.50
CA GLU A 139 -26.90 -3.76 -12.37
C GLU A 139 -26.82 -4.87 -11.31
N HIS A 140 -26.34 -6.07 -11.66
CA HIS A 140 -26.35 -7.23 -10.76
C HIS A 140 -24.95 -7.71 -10.37
N ASN A 141 -24.79 -8.03 -9.08
CA ASN A 141 -23.59 -8.62 -8.48
C ASN A 141 -22.32 -7.81 -8.75
N ILE A 142 -22.41 -6.48 -8.65
CA ILE A 142 -21.29 -5.56 -8.92
C ILE A 142 -20.10 -5.88 -8.01
N GLU A 143 -20.35 -6.03 -6.71
CA GLU A 143 -19.31 -6.32 -5.72
C GLU A 143 -18.56 -7.64 -6.03
N ASP A 144 -19.31 -8.71 -6.33
CA ASP A 144 -18.72 -10.00 -6.75
C ASP A 144 -17.91 -9.87 -8.05
N LYS A 145 -18.37 -9.07 -9.00
CA LYS A 145 -17.67 -8.83 -10.27
C LYS A 145 -16.39 -8.02 -10.04
N ALA A 146 -16.44 -7.00 -9.19
CA ALA A 146 -15.28 -6.21 -8.79
C ALA A 146 -14.23 -7.10 -8.10
N ASN A 147 -14.66 -7.90 -7.13
CA ASN A 147 -13.79 -8.86 -6.43
C ASN A 147 -13.11 -9.84 -7.39
N ARG A 148 -13.86 -10.41 -8.35
CA ARG A 148 -13.30 -11.30 -9.38
C ARG A 148 -12.33 -10.58 -10.31
N TYR A 149 -12.60 -9.32 -10.64
CA TYR A 149 -11.71 -8.50 -11.45
C TYR A 149 -10.39 -8.25 -10.71
N ILE A 150 -10.42 -7.84 -9.44
CA ILE A 150 -9.22 -7.66 -8.62
C ILE A 150 -8.44 -8.97 -8.49
N ALA A 151 -9.12 -10.10 -8.26
CA ALA A 151 -8.46 -11.39 -8.14
C ALA A 151 -7.70 -11.81 -9.41
N LYS A 152 -8.11 -11.34 -10.59
CA LYS A 152 -7.38 -11.56 -11.85
C LYS A 152 -6.13 -10.70 -11.98
N LEU A 153 -6.17 -9.45 -11.49
CA LEU A 153 -5.04 -8.51 -11.59
C LEU A 153 -4.02 -8.69 -10.47
N ILE A 154 -4.51 -8.88 -9.25
CA ILE A 154 -3.73 -9.01 -8.02
C ILE A 154 -4.14 -10.33 -7.37
N PRO A 155 -3.58 -11.48 -7.82
CA PRO A 155 -3.94 -12.80 -7.30
C PRO A 155 -3.70 -12.92 -5.80
N PHE A 156 -4.57 -13.64 -5.09
CA PHE A 156 -4.49 -13.79 -3.63
C PHE A 156 -3.13 -14.32 -3.16
N ASN A 157 -2.57 -15.31 -3.84
CA ASN A 157 -1.27 -15.91 -3.53
C ASN A 157 -0.06 -14.99 -3.80
N ARG A 158 -0.28 -13.79 -4.33
CA ARG A 158 0.75 -12.76 -4.58
C ARG A 158 0.54 -11.50 -3.72
N ARG A 159 -0.38 -11.55 -2.76
CA ARG A 159 -0.65 -10.44 -1.84
C ARG A 159 0.16 -10.59 -0.57
N ILE A 160 0.75 -9.50 -0.12
CA ILE A 160 1.40 -9.40 1.19
C ILE A 160 0.55 -8.43 2.00
N TYR A 161 -0.13 -8.95 3.01
CA TYR A 161 -0.91 -8.13 3.94
C TYR A 161 0.00 -7.68 5.07
N LEU A 162 0.05 -6.37 5.31
CA LEU A 162 0.71 -5.85 6.50
C LEU A 162 -0.08 -6.32 7.73
N PRO A 163 0.61 -6.79 8.79
CA PRO A 163 -0.08 -7.23 9.99
C PRO A 163 -0.70 -6.03 10.70
N ASP A 164 -1.86 -6.27 11.31
CA ASP A 164 -2.38 -5.43 12.37
C ASP A 164 -1.41 -5.49 13.55
N VAL A 165 -0.78 -4.35 13.87
CA VAL A 165 0.30 -4.33 14.88
C VAL A 165 -0.22 -4.69 16.26
N GLN A 166 -1.48 -4.40 16.58
CA GLN A 166 -2.08 -4.75 17.88
C GLN A 166 -2.29 -6.25 18.06
N LYS A 167 -2.37 -7.00 16.95
CA LYS A 167 -2.52 -8.46 16.97
C LYS A 167 -1.18 -9.19 17.04
N LEU A 168 -0.05 -8.47 16.96
CA LEU A 168 1.27 -9.07 17.04
C LEU A 168 1.53 -9.61 18.46
N LYS A 169 1.91 -10.88 18.52
CA LYS A 169 2.26 -11.63 19.73
C LYS A 169 3.66 -12.19 19.60
N ASP A 170 4.28 -12.47 20.73
CA ASP A 170 5.64 -13.03 20.81
C ASP A 170 6.67 -12.25 19.99
N ILE A 171 6.58 -10.92 20.03
CA ILE A 171 7.49 -10.02 19.33
C ILE A 171 8.57 -9.48 20.26
N ASP A 172 9.70 -9.14 19.65
CA ASP A 172 10.78 -8.38 20.27
C ASP A 172 10.66 -6.92 19.80
N VAL A 173 10.58 -5.98 20.73
CA VAL A 173 10.49 -4.54 20.44
C VAL A 173 11.72 -3.86 21.00
N GLU A 174 12.44 -3.15 20.14
CA GLU A 174 13.61 -2.38 20.52
C GLU A 174 13.47 -0.93 20.05
N LEU A 175 13.73 0.02 20.95
CA LEU A 175 13.76 1.44 20.63
C LEU A 175 15.19 1.96 20.72
N TYR A 176 15.64 2.64 19.66
CA TYR A 176 16.97 3.22 19.56
C TYR A 176 16.89 4.74 19.40
N ASP A 177 17.82 5.44 20.03
CA ASP A 177 18.11 6.85 19.80
C ASP A 177 19.58 6.99 19.37
N GLU A 178 19.82 7.43 18.14
CA GLU A 178 21.16 7.56 17.52
C GLU A 178 22.12 6.36 17.74
N LYS A 179 21.56 5.14 17.86
CA LYS A 179 22.20 3.83 18.15
C LYS A 179 22.27 3.40 19.61
N LYS A 180 21.83 4.22 20.56
CA LYS A 180 21.67 3.83 21.97
C LYS A 180 20.33 3.14 22.17
N LEU A 181 20.34 1.92 22.70
CA LEU A 181 19.13 1.21 23.09
C LEU A 181 18.47 1.93 24.28
N LEU A 182 17.26 2.46 24.09
CA LEU A 182 16.47 3.12 25.12
C LEU A 182 15.48 2.15 25.79
N PHE A 183 14.94 1.21 25.01
CA PHE A 183 13.95 0.25 25.48
C PHE A 183 14.09 -1.08 24.76
N SER A 184 13.88 -2.18 25.47
CA SER A 184 13.75 -3.51 24.88
C SER A 184 12.69 -4.32 25.63
N SER A 185 11.78 -4.93 24.89
CA SER A 185 10.94 -6.02 25.36
C SER A 185 11.17 -7.25 24.49
N LYS A 186 11.03 -8.43 25.09
CA LYS A 186 11.20 -9.71 24.39
C LYS A 186 10.02 -10.62 24.63
N LYS A 187 9.57 -11.29 23.57
CA LYS A 187 8.48 -12.28 23.60
C LYS A 187 7.23 -11.76 24.31
N LEU A 188 6.84 -10.52 24.03
CA LEU A 188 5.60 -9.94 24.54
C LEU A 188 4.64 -9.66 23.39
N ASP A 189 3.36 -9.48 23.71
CA ASP A 189 2.46 -8.84 22.75
C ASP A 189 2.85 -7.36 22.55
N PHE A 190 2.41 -6.82 21.41
CA PHE A 190 2.72 -5.46 21.02
C PHE A 190 2.16 -4.43 22.01
N ASN A 191 0.92 -4.63 22.45
CA ASN A 191 0.22 -3.72 23.36
C ASN A 191 0.94 -3.61 24.71
N THR A 192 1.34 -4.73 25.29
CA THR A 192 2.12 -4.81 26.53
C THR A 192 3.49 -4.19 26.35
N SER A 193 4.13 -4.42 25.21
CA SER A 193 5.42 -3.79 24.89
C SER A 193 5.32 -2.27 24.87
N LEU A 194 4.28 -1.71 24.24
CA LEU A 194 4.03 -0.26 24.24
C LEU A 194 3.68 0.28 25.62
N ILE A 195 2.85 -0.42 26.40
CA ILE A 195 2.54 0.00 27.77
C ILE A 195 3.81 0.06 28.61
N LYS A 196 4.70 -0.94 28.50
CA LYS A 196 6.01 -0.96 29.17
C LYS A 196 6.97 0.12 28.66
N LEU A 197 6.81 0.57 27.41
CA LEU A 197 7.58 1.69 26.88
C LEU A 197 7.15 3.02 27.53
N ILE A 198 5.85 3.23 27.71
CA ILE A 198 5.30 4.46 28.30
C ILE A 198 5.50 4.46 29.82
N PHE A 199 5.19 3.34 30.48
CA PHE A 199 5.10 3.22 31.93
C PHE A 199 6.22 2.34 32.49
N ASP A 200 6.85 2.77 33.58
CA ASP A 200 7.89 1.97 34.24
C ASP A 200 7.35 0.60 34.69
N LYS A 201 8.26 -0.37 34.87
CA LYS A 201 7.96 -1.78 35.19
C LYS A 201 6.95 -2.01 36.34
N ASN A 202 6.79 -1.04 37.24
CA ASN A 202 5.96 -1.20 38.45
C ASN A 202 4.48 -0.86 38.25
N SER A 203 4.09 -0.20 37.14
CA SER A 203 2.69 0.18 36.86
C SER A 203 2.00 -0.70 35.82
N THR A 204 2.71 -1.65 35.22
CA THR A 204 2.23 -2.42 34.05
C THR A 204 1.05 -3.35 34.34
N LEU A 205 1.04 -4.00 35.51
CA LEU A 205 0.02 -5.00 35.90
C LEU A 205 -1.41 -4.43 36.03
N LEU A 206 -1.54 -3.15 36.39
CA LEU A 206 -2.84 -2.48 36.47
C LEU A 206 -3.33 -1.97 35.10
N LEU A 207 -2.38 -1.70 34.20
CA LEU A 207 -2.60 -1.01 32.94
C LEU A 207 -2.92 -1.96 31.78
N GLU A 208 -2.38 -3.19 31.78
CA GLU A 208 -2.66 -4.22 30.77
C GLU A 208 -4.16 -4.53 30.66
N ASN A 209 -4.88 -4.66 31.78
CA ASN A 209 -6.32 -4.94 31.80
C ASN A 209 -7.20 -3.76 31.37
N ILE A 210 -6.68 -2.53 31.44
CA ILE A 210 -7.47 -1.31 31.19
C ILE A 210 -7.18 -0.75 29.79
N LEU A 211 -5.91 -0.76 29.37
CA LEU A 211 -5.45 -0.29 28.06
C LEU A 211 -5.59 -1.34 26.96
N GLY A 212 -5.61 -2.64 27.28
CA GLY A 212 -5.84 -3.71 26.30
C GLY A 212 -7.20 -3.64 25.59
N THR A 213 -8.11 -2.77 26.04
CA THR A 213 -9.43 -2.50 25.43
C THR A 213 -9.57 -1.08 24.88
N ASN A 214 -8.50 -0.27 24.89
CA ASN A 214 -8.56 1.16 24.58
C ASN A 214 -8.08 1.48 23.16
N SER A 215 -8.83 2.33 22.46
CA SER A 215 -8.51 3.00 21.19
C SER A 215 -7.33 3.99 21.27
N ILE A 216 -6.48 3.91 22.30
CA ILE A 216 -5.36 4.83 22.51
C ILE A 216 -4.06 4.27 21.92
N LEU A 217 -3.97 2.95 21.77
CA LEU A 217 -2.81 2.31 21.16
C LEU A 217 -2.90 2.42 19.64
N PRO A 218 -1.76 2.61 18.95
CA PRO A 218 -1.70 2.71 17.49
C PRO A 218 -2.13 1.38 16.83
N GLU A 219 -2.83 1.46 15.70
CA GLU A 219 -3.27 0.31 14.90
C GLU A 219 -2.34 0.02 13.71
N THR A 220 -1.51 0.99 13.34
CA THR A 220 -0.56 0.87 12.24
C THR A 220 0.87 1.13 12.68
N ILE A 221 1.84 0.64 11.89
CA ILE A 221 3.27 0.94 12.11
C ILE A 221 3.52 2.45 12.06
N ARG A 222 2.85 3.18 11.15
CA ARG A 222 2.98 4.64 11.01
C ARG A 222 2.52 5.36 12.27
N GLU A 223 1.33 5.01 12.76
CA GLU A 223 0.82 5.55 14.02
C GLU A 223 1.74 5.18 15.18
N THR A 224 2.31 3.98 15.17
CA THR A 224 3.27 3.54 16.20
C THR A 224 4.50 4.42 16.24
N GLN A 225 5.08 4.74 15.08
CA GLN A 225 6.23 5.63 15.00
C GLN A 225 5.88 7.04 15.48
N ALA A 226 4.74 7.59 15.07
CA ALA A 226 4.28 8.90 15.51
C ALA A 226 4.00 8.94 17.02
N PHE A 227 3.39 7.88 17.53
CA PHE A 227 3.09 7.67 18.94
C PHE A 227 4.38 7.67 19.75
N ILE A 228 5.36 6.82 19.38
CA ILE A 228 6.68 6.77 20.03
C ILE A 228 7.40 8.13 19.93
N GLY A 229 7.38 8.78 18.77
CA GLY A 229 8.00 10.08 18.57
C GLY A 229 7.46 11.16 19.52
N THR A 230 6.17 11.14 19.82
CA THR A 230 5.54 12.04 20.80
C THR A 230 6.13 11.84 22.21
N PHE A 231 6.48 10.61 22.58
CA PHE A 231 7.06 10.29 23.89
C PHE A 231 8.57 10.55 24.01
N SER A 232 9.26 10.78 22.89
CA SER A 232 10.67 11.19 22.91
C SER A 232 10.86 12.59 23.50
N ASP A 233 9.81 13.42 23.47
CA ASP A 233 9.77 14.71 24.15
C ASP A 233 9.32 14.54 25.62
N LYS A 234 10.18 14.96 26.57
CA LYS A 234 9.97 14.75 28.00
C LYS A 234 8.75 15.49 28.55
N ASP A 235 8.46 16.68 28.02
CA ASP A 235 7.33 17.50 28.50
C ASP A 235 5.99 16.88 28.07
N ASN A 236 5.96 16.28 26.88
CA ASN A 236 4.83 15.52 26.36
C ASN A 236 4.62 14.21 27.14
N LEU A 237 5.70 13.51 27.49
CA LEU A 237 5.63 12.26 28.25
C LEU A 237 4.93 12.44 29.60
N SER A 238 5.26 13.49 30.36
CA SER A 238 4.60 13.76 31.65
C SER A 238 3.12 14.09 31.50
N SER A 239 2.79 14.92 30.51
CA SER A 239 1.42 15.36 30.25
C SER A 239 0.53 14.19 29.81
N ILE A 240 1.05 13.34 28.92
CA ILE A 240 0.32 12.15 28.43
C ILE A 240 0.20 11.09 29.53
N LYS A 241 1.24 10.86 30.34
CA LYS A 241 1.14 9.96 31.50
C LYS A 241 0.01 10.37 32.43
N ASN A 242 -0.07 11.66 32.78
CA ASN A 242 -1.12 12.18 33.65
C ASN A 242 -2.51 12.02 33.01
N TYR A 243 -2.65 12.37 31.71
CA TYR A 243 -3.90 12.17 30.98
C TYR A 243 -4.35 10.70 30.94
N LEU A 244 -3.45 9.77 30.63
CA LEU A 244 -3.74 8.34 30.60
C LEU A 244 -4.17 7.83 31.96
N ILE A 245 -3.47 8.25 33.02
CA ILE A 245 -3.81 7.90 34.41
C ILE A 245 -5.22 8.41 34.74
N ASP A 246 -5.55 9.66 34.41
CA ASP A 246 -6.88 10.24 34.65
C ASP A 246 -7.99 9.50 33.90
N GLU A 247 -7.78 9.19 32.63
CA GLU A 247 -8.75 8.42 31.83
C GLU A 247 -8.97 7.00 32.39
N ILE A 248 -7.90 6.36 32.86
CA ILE A 248 -7.96 5.06 33.53
C ILE A 248 -8.78 5.16 34.83
N TYR A 249 -8.53 6.18 35.66
CA TYR A 249 -9.29 6.42 36.89
C TYR A 249 -10.78 6.65 36.60
N LYS A 250 -11.13 7.49 35.62
CA LYS A 250 -12.53 7.71 35.20
C LYS A 250 -13.22 6.41 34.80
N LYS A 251 -12.53 5.54 34.06
CA LYS A 251 -13.08 4.26 33.60
C LYS A 251 -13.29 3.28 34.76
N ILE A 252 -12.35 3.20 35.71
CA ILE A 252 -12.48 2.41 36.95
C ILE A 252 -13.69 2.89 37.76
N LEU A 253 -13.86 4.21 37.92
CA LEU A 253 -15.00 4.81 38.60
C LEU A 253 -16.33 4.42 37.92
N LYS A 254 -16.41 4.50 36.60
CA LYS A 254 -17.58 4.09 35.82
C LYS A 254 -17.90 2.60 35.96
N LEU A 255 -16.88 1.73 35.98
CA LEU A 255 -17.06 0.30 36.22
C LEU A 255 -17.54 -0.01 37.66
N LYS A 256 -17.06 0.75 38.65
CA LYS A 256 -17.52 0.63 40.04
C LYS A 256 -18.98 1.10 40.20
N SER A 257 -19.38 2.18 39.54
CA SER A 257 -20.79 2.65 39.57
C SER A 257 -21.75 1.68 38.87
N LEU A 258 -21.29 0.98 37.82
CA LEU A 258 -22.04 -0.09 37.15
C LEU A 258 -22.17 -1.36 38.02
N LYS A 259 -21.15 -1.69 38.84
CA LYS A 259 -21.23 -2.81 39.78
C LYS A 259 -22.08 -2.51 41.03
N SER A 260 -22.19 -1.25 41.45
CA SER A 260 -23.08 -0.86 42.56
C SER A 260 -24.55 -0.81 42.16
N SER A 261 -24.85 -0.74 40.86
CA SER A 261 -26.20 -0.94 40.31
C SER A 261 -26.37 -2.43 39.99
N ARG A 262 -26.72 -3.23 41.02
CA ARG A 262 -26.99 -4.67 40.88
C ARG A 262 -27.90 -4.95 39.69
N ILE A 263 -27.38 -5.74 38.76
CA ILE A 263 -28.14 -6.50 37.78
C ILE A 263 -28.99 -7.52 38.55
N HIS A 264 -30.32 -7.36 38.52
CA HIS A 264 -31.25 -8.43 38.86
C HIS A 264 -31.23 -9.47 37.73
N LEU A 265 -30.37 -10.48 37.84
CA LEU A 265 -30.53 -11.70 37.04
C LEU A 265 -31.61 -12.54 37.73
N PHE A 266 -32.82 -12.52 37.16
CA PHE A 266 -33.84 -13.52 37.46
C PHE A 266 -33.34 -14.88 36.94
N SER A 267 -33.00 -15.78 37.87
CA SER A 267 -32.92 -17.21 37.57
C SER A 267 -34.35 -17.78 37.55
N GLY A 268 -34.97 -17.80 36.37
CA GLY A 268 -36.20 -18.54 36.13
C GLY A 268 -35.89 -19.99 35.80
N LEU A 269 -35.72 -20.81 36.84
CA LEU A 269 -35.90 -22.26 36.78
C LEU A 269 -37.35 -22.55 37.18
N THR A 270 -38.19 -22.80 36.18
CA THR A 270 -39.29 -23.79 36.13
C THR A 270 -39.83 -23.82 34.72
#